data_AF-A0A0T6BB37-F1
#
_entry.id   AF-A0A0T6BB37-F1
#
_cell.length_a   1.000
_cell.length_b   1.000
_cell.length_c   1.000
_cell.angle_alpha   90.00
_cell.angle_beta   90.00
_cell.angle_gamma   90.00
#
_symmetry.space_group_name_H-M   'P 1'
#
loop_
_entity.id
_entity.type
_entity.pdbx_description
1 polymer ?
#
loop_
_entity_poly.entity_id
_entity_poly.type
_entity_poly.pdbx_seq_one_letter_code
_entity_poly.pdbx_strand_id
1 'polypeptide(L)'
;MDNQDIICRMLDLQNIKDREISALSGGELQRFACAMVCIQNGDIFMFDEPSSYLDVKQRLNAAQTIRSLLGPDKFIIVVEHDLSVLDYLSDFICCLYGVPGAYGVVTMPFSVREGINIFLDGFVPTENLRFREDSLVFKVSESATEEEVKRINHYEYPMMTKTMGSFKLEIRKGQFSDSEILVLLGENGTGKTTFIRLLAGNLQADSGSGDLPQLHISYKPQKISPKSEGLVRQLLHEKIRDAYVHQQFIADVMKPLKIDDIIDQEVQNLSGGELQRVALTLCLGKPADVYLIDEPSAYLDSEQRLVAAKVIKRFILHAKKTGFVVEHDFIMATYLADRVIVFEGTPSVSTVAHTPQTLLAGMNRFLELLGITFRRDPNNFRPRINK
;
A
#
# COMPACT_ATOMS: atom_id res chain seq x y z
N MET A 1 36.13 3.00 -11.01
CA MET A 1 35.61 4.22 -10.34
C MET A 1 34.23 4.64 -10.88
N ASP A 2 33.76 4.15 -12.05
CA ASP A 2 32.47 4.56 -12.61
C ASP A 2 31.20 3.84 -12.08
N ASN A 3 31.30 2.59 -11.58
CA ASN A 3 30.09 1.83 -11.19
C ASN A 3 29.38 2.43 -9.96
N GLN A 4 30.15 2.89 -8.96
CA GLN A 4 29.58 3.45 -7.72
C GLN A 4 28.74 4.69 -7.98
N ASP A 5 29.23 5.63 -8.80
CA ASP A 5 28.49 6.85 -9.06
C ASP A 5 27.23 6.62 -9.91
N ILE A 6 27.25 5.63 -10.82
CA ILE A 6 26.08 5.23 -11.59
C ILE A 6 25.01 4.67 -10.65
N ILE A 7 25.36 3.69 -9.81
CA ILE A 7 24.42 3.07 -8.85
C ILE A 7 23.87 4.11 -7.87
N CYS A 8 24.73 4.99 -7.33
CA CYS A 8 24.29 6.06 -6.45
C CYS A 8 23.36 7.07 -7.13
N ARG A 9 23.50 7.31 -8.44
CA ARG A 9 22.55 8.14 -9.21
C ARG A 9 21.23 7.39 -9.44
N MET A 10 21.27 6.13 -9.85
CA MET A 10 20.06 5.34 -10.11
C MET A 10 19.19 5.18 -8.87
N LEU A 11 19.79 5.04 -7.69
CA LEU A 11 19.07 4.89 -6.42
C LEU A 11 18.80 6.22 -5.72
N ASP A 12 19.02 7.37 -6.37
CA ASP A 12 18.80 8.71 -5.80
C ASP A 12 19.50 8.93 -4.44
N LEU A 13 20.76 8.49 -4.32
CA LEU A 13 21.55 8.53 -3.06
C LEU A 13 22.51 9.72 -2.97
N GLN A 14 22.54 10.61 -3.97
CA GLN A 14 23.47 11.76 -3.97
C GLN A 14 23.27 12.68 -2.75
N ASN A 15 22.02 12.83 -2.28
CA ASN A 15 21.67 13.74 -1.19
C ASN A 15 22.00 13.20 0.21
N ILE A 16 22.38 11.92 0.32
CA ILE A 16 22.65 11.26 1.60
C ILE A 16 24.11 10.86 1.78
N LYS A 17 25.00 11.22 0.84
CA LYS A 17 26.43 10.85 0.88
C LYS A 17 27.14 11.32 2.15
N ASP A 18 26.74 12.47 2.69
CA ASP A 18 27.37 13.08 3.87
C ASP A 18 26.64 12.78 5.20
N ARG A 19 25.59 11.93 5.19
CA ARG A 19 24.80 11.62 6.38
C ARG A 19 25.30 10.35 7.07
N GLU A 20 25.21 10.32 8.39
CA GLU A 20 25.45 9.11 9.17
C GLU A 20 24.34 8.07 8.93
N ILE A 21 24.72 6.78 8.92
CA ILE A 21 23.80 5.66 8.70
C ILE A 21 22.68 5.62 9.75
N SER A 22 23.00 5.99 10.99
CA SER A 22 22.07 6.07 12.13
C SER A 22 20.94 7.10 11.92
N ALA A 23 21.16 8.10 11.05
CA ALA A 23 20.23 9.18 10.77
C ALA A 23 19.36 8.94 9.52
N LEU A 24 19.59 7.85 8.80
CA LEU A 24 18.84 7.51 7.59
C LEU A 24 17.43 7.02 7.93
N SER A 25 16.46 7.44 7.12
CA SER A 25 15.12 6.87 7.14
C SER A 25 15.13 5.43 6.59
N GLY A 26 14.09 4.64 6.88
CA GLY A 26 14.00 3.24 6.41
C GLY A 26 14.16 3.10 4.89
N GLY A 27 13.55 3.98 4.10
CA GLY A 27 13.70 3.94 2.63
C GLY A 27 15.07 4.43 2.13
N GLU A 28 15.75 5.33 2.85
CA GLU A 28 17.14 5.69 2.54
C GLU A 28 18.10 4.55 2.87
N LEU A 29 17.90 3.90 4.02
CA LEU A 29 18.68 2.75 4.45
C LEU A 29 18.53 1.57 3.48
N GLN A 30 17.31 1.29 3.03
CA GLN A 30 17.04 0.21 2.08
C GLN A 30 17.75 0.45 0.73
N ARG A 31 17.68 1.68 0.21
CA ARG A 31 18.38 2.04 -1.04
C ARG A 31 19.90 1.97 -0.87
N PHE A 32 20.41 2.42 0.27
CA PHE A 32 21.84 2.28 0.59
C PHE A 32 22.28 0.81 0.66
N ALA A 33 21.50 -0.06 1.29
CA ALA A 33 21.76 -1.50 1.34
C ALA A 33 21.77 -2.13 -0.06
N CYS A 34 20.79 -1.79 -0.91
CA CYS A 34 20.76 -2.23 -2.30
C CYS A 34 21.99 -1.75 -3.08
N ALA A 35 22.40 -0.50 -2.89
CA ALA A 35 23.59 0.06 -3.55
C ALA A 35 24.87 -0.69 -3.15
N MET A 36 25.03 -1.00 -1.86
CA MET A 36 26.19 -1.74 -1.37
C MET A 36 26.33 -3.10 -2.06
N VAL A 37 25.23 -3.84 -2.19
CA VAL A 37 25.22 -5.13 -2.89
C VAL A 37 25.52 -4.96 -4.37
N CYS A 38 24.96 -3.95 -5.04
CA CYS A 38 25.17 -3.70 -6.47
C CYS A 38 26.61 -3.28 -6.82
N ILE A 39 27.33 -2.67 -5.87
CA ILE A 39 28.72 -2.22 -6.07
C ILE A 39 29.70 -3.37 -5.87
N GLN A 40 29.34 -4.39 -5.10
CA GLN A 40 30.19 -5.54 -4.86
C GLN A 40 30.40 -6.34 -6.15
N ASN A 41 31.63 -6.83 -6.32
CA ASN A 41 31.97 -7.74 -7.41
C ASN A 41 31.70 -9.17 -6.91
N GLY A 42 30.59 -9.74 -7.35
CA GLY A 42 30.21 -11.11 -7.06
C GLY A 42 29.56 -11.78 -8.26
N ASP A 43 29.53 -13.11 -8.23
CA ASP A 43 28.87 -13.93 -9.24
C ASP A 43 27.41 -14.24 -8.85
N ILE A 44 27.12 -14.21 -7.54
CA ILE A 44 25.80 -14.47 -6.98
C ILE A 44 25.36 -13.27 -6.13
N PHE A 45 24.23 -12.68 -6.50
CA PHE A 45 23.59 -11.59 -5.76
C PHE A 45 22.28 -12.08 -5.17
N MET A 46 22.06 -11.80 -3.89
CA MET A 46 20.84 -12.13 -3.18
C MET A 46 20.22 -10.86 -2.63
N PHE A 47 18.95 -10.64 -2.95
CA PHE A 47 18.16 -9.52 -2.44
C PHE A 47 16.96 -10.07 -1.68
N ASP A 48 16.89 -9.75 -0.39
CA ASP A 48 15.76 -10.11 0.46
C ASP A 48 14.91 -8.86 0.70
N GLU A 49 13.70 -8.85 0.15
CA GLU A 49 12.73 -7.75 0.17
C GLU A 49 13.29 -6.35 -0.19
N PRO A 50 13.96 -6.17 -1.34
CA PRO A 50 14.54 -4.88 -1.72
C PRO A 50 13.53 -3.72 -1.83
N SER A 51 12.23 -4.00 -2.04
CA SER A 51 11.16 -3.01 -2.18
C SER A 51 10.60 -2.47 -0.85
N SER A 52 10.98 -3.05 0.29
CA SER A 52 10.43 -2.69 1.59
C SER A 52 10.70 -1.23 1.96
N TYR A 53 9.67 -0.54 2.48
CA TYR A 53 9.68 0.89 2.85
C TYR A 53 9.93 1.90 1.71
N LEU A 54 10.07 1.43 0.47
CA LEU A 54 10.25 2.29 -0.69
C LEU A 54 8.91 2.77 -1.24
N ASP A 55 8.88 4.01 -1.74
CA ASP A 55 7.76 4.47 -2.56
C ASP A 55 7.79 3.85 -3.95
N VAL A 56 6.74 4.08 -4.72
CA VAL A 56 6.55 3.51 -6.05
C VAL A 56 7.75 3.78 -6.98
N LYS A 57 8.26 5.01 -7.03
CA LYS A 57 9.38 5.36 -7.90
C LYS A 57 10.67 4.73 -7.43
N GLN A 58 10.93 4.76 -6.13
CA GLN A 58 12.10 4.15 -5.51
C GLN A 58 12.12 2.63 -5.70
N ARG A 59 10.97 1.96 -5.62
CA ARG A 59 10.85 0.52 -5.93
C ARG A 59 11.24 0.22 -7.37
N LEU A 60 10.77 1.03 -8.32
CA LEU A 60 11.07 0.87 -9.73
C LEU A 60 12.54 1.15 -10.03
N ASN A 61 13.12 2.20 -9.43
CA ASN A 61 14.54 2.50 -9.53
C ASN A 61 15.41 1.38 -8.95
N ALA A 62 15.03 0.84 -7.78
CA ALA A 62 15.70 -0.32 -7.19
C ALA A 62 15.61 -1.54 -8.11
N ALA A 63 14.42 -1.79 -8.68
CA ALA A 63 14.21 -2.89 -9.60
C ALA A 63 15.05 -2.77 -10.88
N GLN A 64 15.10 -1.58 -11.48
CA GLN A 64 15.96 -1.27 -12.63
C GLN A 64 17.44 -1.45 -12.29
N THR A 65 17.86 -1.01 -11.11
CA THR A 65 19.24 -1.13 -10.66
C THR A 65 19.65 -2.59 -10.48
N ILE A 66 18.83 -3.39 -9.79
CA ILE A 66 19.07 -4.83 -9.61
C ILE A 66 19.13 -5.53 -10.97
N ARG A 67 18.20 -5.19 -11.88
CA ARG A 67 18.16 -5.77 -13.23
C ARG A 67 19.40 -5.42 -14.06
N SER A 68 20.00 -4.25 -13.86
CA SER A 68 21.22 -3.83 -14.55
C SER A 68 22.44 -4.72 -14.23
N LEU A 69 22.39 -5.48 -13.13
CA LEU A 69 23.43 -6.44 -12.77
C LEU A 69 23.38 -7.71 -13.62
N LEU A 70 22.31 -7.95 -14.40
CA LEU A 70 22.20 -9.12 -15.25
C LEU A 70 23.36 -9.18 -16.25
N GLY A 71 24.07 -10.30 -16.23
CA GLY A 71 25.16 -10.62 -17.15
C GLY A 71 25.20 -12.13 -17.40
N PRO A 72 25.95 -12.59 -18.40
CA PRO A 72 25.96 -14.00 -18.81
C PRO A 72 26.38 -14.97 -17.68
N ASP A 73 27.23 -14.52 -16.75
CA ASP A 73 27.79 -15.35 -15.68
C ASP A 73 27.31 -14.94 -14.27
N LYS A 74 26.21 -14.18 -14.17
CA LYS A 74 25.70 -13.65 -12.90
C LYS A 74 24.35 -14.28 -12.54
N PHE A 75 24.24 -14.73 -11.30
CA PHE A 75 23.01 -15.24 -10.72
C PHE A 75 22.42 -14.22 -9.75
N ILE A 76 21.13 -13.92 -9.91
CA ILE A 76 20.42 -13.00 -9.02
C ILE A 76 19.22 -13.74 -8.45
N ILE A 77 19.13 -13.78 -7.12
CA ILE A 77 18.00 -14.32 -6.38
C ILE A 77 17.32 -13.16 -5.67
N VAL A 78 16.01 -13.03 -5.85
CA VAL A 78 15.21 -11.97 -5.24
C VAL A 78 14.03 -12.61 -4.51
N VAL A 79 13.83 -12.21 -3.26
CA VAL A 79 12.62 -12.48 -2.48
C VAL A 79 11.81 -11.18 -2.42
N GLU A 80 10.54 -11.24 -2.81
CA GLU A 80 9.67 -10.07 -2.87
C GLU A 80 8.23 -10.42 -2.51
N HIS A 81 7.56 -9.47 -1.86
CA HIS A 81 6.12 -9.51 -1.60
C HIS A 81 5.33 -8.62 -2.56
N ASP A 82 5.97 -7.68 -3.26
CA ASP A 82 5.31 -6.83 -4.26
C ASP A 82 5.31 -7.54 -5.62
N LEU A 83 4.13 -8.01 -6.04
CA LEU A 83 3.96 -8.72 -7.31
C LEU A 83 4.26 -7.83 -8.54
N SER A 84 4.15 -6.51 -8.42
CA SER A 84 4.46 -5.58 -9.51
C SER A 84 5.98 -5.52 -9.71
N VAL A 85 6.72 -5.36 -8.61
CA VAL A 85 8.19 -5.36 -8.62
C VAL A 85 8.71 -6.72 -9.09
N LEU A 86 8.10 -7.82 -8.63
CA LEU A 86 8.44 -9.18 -9.05
C LEU A 86 8.20 -9.43 -10.55
N ASP A 87 7.09 -8.90 -11.13
CA ASP A 87 6.81 -9.00 -12.57
C ASP A 87 7.90 -8.30 -13.42
N TYR A 88 8.47 -7.21 -12.89
CA TYR A 88 9.56 -6.49 -13.53
C TYR A 88 10.92 -7.17 -13.34
N LEU A 89 11.28 -7.54 -12.11
CA LEU A 89 12.60 -8.07 -11.75
C LEU A 89 12.87 -9.44 -12.36
N SER A 90 11.90 -10.34 -12.25
CA SER A 90 12.15 -11.76 -12.43
C SER A 90 12.02 -12.19 -13.89
N ASP A 91 12.74 -13.25 -14.23
CA ASP A 91 12.55 -14.03 -15.47
C ASP A 91 11.94 -15.41 -15.16
N PHE A 92 12.18 -15.92 -13.94
CA PHE A 92 11.55 -17.11 -13.38
C PHE A 92 11.04 -16.81 -11.97
N ILE A 93 9.96 -17.47 -11.55
CA ILE A 93 9.36 -17.33 -10.21
C ILE A 93 9.19 -18.72 -9.59
N CYS A 94 9.60 -18.85 -8.34
CA CYS A 94 9.27 -19.98 -7.48
C CYS A 94 8.28 -19.50 -6.42
N CYS A 95 7.20 -20.24 -6.22
CA CYS A 95 6.23 -19.95 -5.18
C CYS A 95 6.58 -20.73 -3.91
N LEU A 96 6.50 -20.08 -2.76
CA LEU A 96 6.61 -20.72 -1.46
C LEU A 96 5.22 -20.83 -0.83
N TYR A 97 4.83 -22.02 -0.41
CA TYR A 97 3.55 -22.25 0.27
C TYR A 97 3.72 -23.21 1.44
N GLY A 98 2.77 -23.19 2.38
CA GLY A 98 2.80 -24.03 3.56
C GLY A 98 2.01 -23.41 4.70
N VAL A 99 2.32 -23.83 5.92
CA VAL A 99 1.70 -23.30 7.14
C VAL A 99 2.75 -22.48 7.89
N PRO A 100 2.53 -21.16 8.08
CA PRO A 100 3.45 -20.30 8.82
C PRO A 100 3.80 -20.89 10.20
N GLY A 101 5.08 -20.94 10.53
CA GLY A 101 5.58 -21.53 11.79
C GLY A 101 5.59 -23.06 11.86
N ALA A 102 5.12 -23.77 10.83
CA ALA A 102 5.12 -25.24 10.79
C ALA A 102 5.98 -25.80 9.65
N TYR A 103 5.67 -25.46 8.38
CA TYR A 103 6.44 -25.94 7.23
C TYR A 103 6.29 -25.01 6.02
N GLY A 104 7.25 -25.07 5.11
CA GLY A 104 7.22 -24.39 3.82
C GLY A 104 7.77 -25.30 2.72
N VAL A 105 7.12 -25.27 1.56
CA VAL A 105 7.50 -26.02 0.34
C VAL A 105 7.75 -25.01 -0.77
N VAL A 106 8.79 -25.26 -1.56
CA VAL A 106 9.16 -24.43 -2.70
C VAL A 106 8.74 -25.17 -3.97
N THR A 107 7.98 -24.51 -4.85
CA THR A 107 7.63 -25.08 -6.15
C THR A 107 8.83 -25.14 -7.09
N MET A 108 8.69 -25.93 -8.15
CA MET A 108 9.55 -25.78 -9.33
C MET A 108 9.44 -24.36 -9.92
N PRO A 109 10.47 -23.87 -10.64
CA PRO A 109 10.44 -22.56 -11.26
C PRO A 109 9.43 -22.49 -12.41
N PHE A 110 8.59 -21.46 -12.39
CA PHE A 110 7.64 -21.14 -13.45
C PHE A 110 8.06 -19.88 -14.21
N SER A 111 7.50 -19.69 -15.40
CA SER A 111 7.57 -18.38 -16.06
C SER A 111 6.90 -17.32 -15.18
N VAL A 112 7.36 -16.06 -15.25
CA VAL A 112 6.86 -14.96 -14.41
C VAL A 112 5.33 -14.84 -14.44
N ARG A 113 4.76 -14.91 -15.64
CA ARG A 113 3.32 -14.79 -15.83
C ARG A 113 2.56 -15.93 -15.16
N GLU A 114 3.03 -17.15 -15.36
CA GLU A 114 2.42 -18.36 -14.84
C GLU A 114 2.57 -18.44 -13.32
N GLY A 115 3.77 -18.19 -12.78
CA GLY A 115 4.03 -18.22 -11.34
C GLY A 115 3.16 -17.23 -10.56
N ILE A 116 3.03 -15.98 -11.04
CA ILE A 116 2.15 -15.00 -10.38
C ILE A 116 0.68 -15.42 -10.47
N ASN A 117 0.24 -15.97 -11.61
CA ASN A 117 -1.14 -16.42 -11.74
C ASN A 117 -1.43 -17.63 -10.83
N ILE A 118 -0.53 -18.61 -10.74
CA ILE A 118 -0.60 -19.72 -9.77
C ILE A 118 -0.69 -19.20 -8.34
N PHE A 119 0.15 -18.21 -8.01
CA PHE A 119 0.13 -17.57 -6.70
C PHE A 119 -1.22 -16.91 -6.39
N LEU A 120 -1.82 -16.22 -7.36
CA LEU A 120 -3.13 -15.55 -7.24
C LEU A 120 -4.30 -16.53 -7.27
N ASP A 121 -4.19 -17.64 -7.97
CA ASP A 121 -5.24 -18.66 -8.03
C ASP A 121 -5.26 -19.54 -6.79
N GLY A 122 -4.13 -19.66 -6.08
CA GLY A 122 -4.02 -20.48 -4.88
C GLY A 122 -3.87 -21.97 -5.17
N PHE A 123 -3.58 -22.33 -6.41
CA PHE A 123 -3.58 -23.69 -6.91
C PHE A 123 -2.43 -23.90 -7.88
N VAL A 124 -1.62 -24.95 -7.63
CA VAL A 124 -0.51 -25.38 -8.48
C VAL A 124 -1.00 -26.52 -9.38
N PRO A 125 -1.26 -26.28 -10.68
CA PRO A 125 -1.88 -27.30 -11.54
C PRO A 125 -1.00 -28.53 -11.76
N THR A 126 0.31 -28.36 -11.85
CA THR A 126 1.28 -29.43 -12.12
C THR A 126 1.36 -30.46 -10.99
N GLU A 127 1.10 -30.03 -9.75
CA GLU A 127 1.14 -30.87 -8.56
C GLU A 127 -0.27 -31.24 -8.07
N ASN A 128 -1.31 -30.76 -8.76
CA ASN A 128 -2.71 -30.85 -8.35
C ASN A 128 -2.93 -30.45 -6.88
N LEU A 129 -2.22 -29.40 -6.44
CA LEU A 129 -2.16 -28.98 -5.04
C LEU A 129 -2.80 -27.60 -4.89
N ARG A 130 -3.82 -27.52 -4.03
CA ARG A 130 -4.44 -26.26 -3.62
C ARG A 130 -3.85 -25.85 -2.28
N PHE A 131 -3.11 -24.74 -2.26
CA PHE A 131 -2.58 -24.17 -1.02
C PHE A 131 -3.44 -23.02 -0.49
N ARG A 132 -4.42 -22.55 -1.28
CA ARG A 132 -5.43 -21.58 -0.83
C ARG A 132 -6.81 -21.87 -1.41
N GLU A 133 -7.83 -21.77 -0.57
CA GLU A 133 -9.23 -22.00 -0.94
C GLU A 133 -9.73 -20.96 -1.96
N ASP A 134 -9.53 -19.68 -1.66
CA ASP A 134 -10.03 -18.57 -2.47
C ASP A 134 -9.01 -18.08 -3.51
N SER A 135 -9.50 -17.86 -4.73
CA SER A 135 -8.73 -17.15 -5.76
C SER A 135 -8.77 -15.64 -5.54
N LEU A 136 -7.72 -14.98 -6.02
CA LEU A 136 -7.53 -13.55 -5.94
C LEU A 136 -7.81 -12.93 -7.31
N VAL A 137 -9.07 -12.57 -7.55
CA VAL A 137 -9.49 -11.97 -8.82
C VAL A 137 -9.62 -10.46 -8.69
N PHE A 138 -8.96 -9.72 -9.60
CA PHE A 138 -9.08 -8.26 -9.72
C PHE A 138 -10.27 -7.92 -10.62
N LYS A 139 -11.49 -8.22 -10.16
CA LYS A 139 -12.67 -7.68 -10.86
C LYS A 139 -12.75 -6.19 -10.55
N VAL A 140 -12.67 -5.37 -11.61
CA VAL A 140 -13.19 -4.01 -11.56
C VAL A 140 -14.67 -4.17 -11.27
N SER A 141 -15.10 -3.80 -10.07
CA SER A 141 -16.50 -3.85 -9.69
C SER A 141 -17.29 -3.02 -10.72
N GLU A 142 -18.30 -3.64 -11.32
CA GLU A 142 -19.30 -2.93 -12.10
C GLU A 142 -19.90 -1.83 -11.21
N SER A 143 -19.97 -0.64 -11.78
CA SER A 143 -20.51 0.58 -11.17
C SER A 143 -21.89 0.31 -10.56
N ALA A 144 -22.12 0.93 -9.40
CA ALA A 144 -23.44 1.02 -8.76
C ALA A 144 -24.53 1.35 -9.80
N THR A 145 -25.70 0.72 -9.69
CA THR A 145 -26.83 0.97 -10.59
C THR A 145 -27.25 2.44 -10.50
N GLU A 146 -27.72 3.03 -11.62
CA GLU A 146 -28.09 4.46 -11.71
C GLU A 146 -29.11 4.92 -10.65
N GLU A 147 -29.87 4.00 -10.06
CA GLU A 147 -30.82 4.28 -8.96
C GLU A 147 -30.14 4.50 -7.61
N GLU A 148 -28.98 3.88 -7.35
CA GLU A 148 -28.19 4.08 -6.12
C GLU A 148 -27.49 5.45 -6.12
N VAL A 149 -27.07 5.92 -7.30
CA VAL A 149 -26.39 7.22 -7.50
C VAL A 149 -27.27 8.42 -7.10
N LYS A 150 -28.60 8.30 -7.23
CA LYS A 150 -29.55 9.39 -6.91
C LYS A 150 -29.72 9.67 -5.41
N ARG A 151 -29.24 8.80 -4.51
CA ARG A 151 -29.34 8.97 -3.05
C ARG A 151 -28.02 9.31 -2.37
N ILE A 152 -26.97 9.59 -3.15
CA ILE A 152 -25.63 9.79 -2.62
C ILE A 152 -25.47 11.25 -2.16
N ASN A 153 -25.12 11.47 -0.90
CA ASN A 153 -24.73 12.80 -0.45
C ASN A 153 -23.38 13.16 -1.06
N HIS A 154 -23.29 14.40 -1.54
CA HIS A 154 -22.06 14.93 -2.11
C HIS A 154 -21.48 15.92 -1.10
N TYR A 155 -20.24 15.65 -0.71
CA TYR A 155 -19.47 16.54 0.15
C TYR A 155 -18.36 17.17 -0.66
N GLU A 156 -17.95 18.37 -0.25
CA GLU A 156 -16.84 19.08 -0.89
C GLU A 156 -15.81 19.45 0.16
N TYR A 157 -14.54 19.39 -0.21
CA TYR A 157 -13.47 20.05 0.53
C TYR A 157 -12.95 21.24 -0.27
N PRO A 158 -12.71 22.38 0.38
CA PRO A 158 -12.25 23.58 -0.29
C PRO A 158 -10.82 23.43 -0.81
N MET A 159 -10.41 24.38 -1.65
CA MET A 159 -8.99 24.55 -1.92
C MET A 159 -8.28 24.92 -0.62
N MET A 160 -7.22 24.19 -0.28
CA MET A 160 -6.43 24.39 0.94
C MET A 160 -4.96 24.54 0.58
N THR A 161 -4.23 25.33 1.36
CA THR A 161 -2.77 25.35 1.27
C THR A 161 -2.17 25.16 2.65
N LYS A 162 -1.02 24.48 2.69
CA LYS A 162 -0.25 24.28 3.91
C LYS A 162 1.23 24.38 3.62
N THR A 163 1.92 25.15 4.45
CA THR A 163 3.37 25.32 4.41
C THR A 163 3.95 24.75 5.71
N MET A 164 4.96 23.88 5.56
CA MET A 164 5.67 23.26 6.68
C MET A 164 7.17 23.44 6.47
N GLY A 165 7.74 24.49 7.09
CA GLY A 165 9.14 24.85 6.86
C GLY A 165 9.38 25.26 5.40
N SER A 166 10.23 24.52 4.69
CA SER A 166 10.52 24.73 3.26
C SER A 166 9.51 24.07 2.31
N PHE A 167 8.63 23.22 2.83
CA PHE A 167 7.68 22.44 2.02
C PHE A 167 6.34 23.15 1.88
N LYS A 168 5.83 23.28 0.66
CA LYS A 168 4.50 23.83 0.36
C LYS A 168 3.60 22.77 -0.27
N LEU A 169 2.42 22.57 0.30
CA LEU A 169 1.36 21.70 -0.20
C LEU A 169 0.17 22.56 -0.63
N GLU A 170 -0.25 22.42 -1.87
CA GLU A 170 -1.48 22.99 -2.42
C GLU A 170 -2.47 21.86 -2.69
N ILE A 171 -3.68 21.97 -2.16
CA ILE A 171 -4.76 21.00 -2.36
C ILE A 171 -5.85 21.70 -3.17
N ARG A 172 -6.13 21.18 -4.36
CA ARG A 172 -7.22 21.69 -5.20
C ARG A 172 -8.57 21.29 -4.61
N LYS A 173 -9.59 22.12 -4.81
CA LYS A 173 -10.97 21.83 -4.40
C LYS A 173 -11.42 20.47 -4.97
N GLY A 174 -12.01 19.62 -4.15
CA GLY A 174 -12.50 18.32 -4.59
C GLY A 174 -13.87 17.97 -4.02
N GLN A 175 -14.52 17.01 -4.65
CA GLN A 175 -15.81 16.47 -4.24
C GLN A 175 -15.66 14.97 -3.98
N PHE A 176 -16.32 14.48 -2.94
CA PHE A 176 -16.41 13.07 -2.59
C PHE A 176 -17.83 12.71 -2.21
N SER A 177 -18.18 11.44 -2.35
CA SER A 177 -19.52 10.96 -2.15
C SER A 177 -19.59 9.89 -1.05
N ASP A 178 -20.78 9.65 -0.49
CA ASP A 178 -20.98 8.48 0.37
C ASP A 178 -20.70 7.19 -0.42
N SER A 179 -20.27 6.13 0.27
CA SER A 179 -19.96 4.82 -0.32
C SER A 179 -18.83 4.83 -1.36
N GLU A 180 -17.94 5.81 -1.30
CA GLU A 180 -16.82 5.97 -2.25
C GLU A 180 -15.46 5.76 -1.57
N ILE A 181 -14.53 5.14 -2.28
CA ILE A 181 -13.13 5.03 -1.85
C ILE A 181 -12.25 5.90 -2.76
N LEU A 182 -11.64 6.91 -2.14
CA LEU A 182 -10.64 7.78 -2.75
C LEU A 182 -9.24 7.30 -2.37
N VAL A 183 -8.44 6.91 -3.35
CA VAL A 183 -7.05 6.53 -3.13
C VAL A 183 -6.11 7.69 -3.45
N LEU A 184 -5.19 7.98 -2.54
CA LEU A 184 -4.17 9.01 -2.68
C LEU A 184 -2.87 8.36 -3.18
N LEU A 185 -2.40 8.78 -4.35
CA LEU A 185 -1.17 8.28 -4.97
C LEU A 185 -0.13 9.41 -5.12
N GLY A 186 1.13 9.08 -4.89
CA GLY A 186 2.25 10.03 -5.00
C GLY A 186 3.54 9.50 -4.38
N GLU A 187 4.68 10.10 -4.75
CA GLU A 187 5.99 9.80 -4.15
C GLU A 187 6.01 10.10 -2.64
N ASN A 188 7.01 9.57 -1.92
CA ASN A 188 7.23 9.94 -0.52
C ASN A 188 7.59 11.42 -0.41
N GLY A 189 7.14 12.08 0.66
CA GLY A 189 7.38 13.52 0.84
C GLY A 189 6.52 14.44 -0.03
N THR A 190 5.50 13.91 -0.72
CA THR A 190 4.54 14.72 -1.50
C THR A 190 3.41 15.34 -0.66
N GLY A 191 3.31 15.02 0.63
CA GLY A 191 2.32 15.58 1.54
C GLY A 191 1.02 14.78 1.68
N LYS A 192 0.96 13.51 1.25
CA LYS A 192 -0.22 12.62 1.40
C LYS A 192 -0.73 12.52 2.84
N THR A 193 0.16 12.16 3.77
CA THR A 193 -0.16 12.13 5.21
C THR A 193 -0.55 13.51 5.75
N THR A 194 0.06 14.59 5.24
CA THR A 194 -0.31 15.96 5.61
C THR A 194 -1.74 16.28 5.18
N PHE A 195 -2.14 15.88 3.96
CA PHE A 195 -3.51 16.04 3.50
C PHE A 195 -4.50 15.24 4.35
N ILE A 196 -4.18 13.98 4.70
CA ILE A 196 -5.01 13.19 5.62
C ILE A 196 -5.15 13.90 6.98
N ARG A 197 -4.08 14.47 7.53
CA ARG A 197 -4.12 15.18 8.82
C ARG A 197 -4.92 16.48 8.76
N LEU A 198 -4.93 17.16 7.61
CA LEU A 198 -5.80 18.32 7.37
C LEU A 198 -7.26 17.89 7.37
N LEU A 199 -7.60 16.80 6.65
CA LEU A 199 -8.95 16.25 6.64
C LEU A 199 -9.39 15.77 8.02
N ALA A 200 -8.50 15.14 8.79
CA ALA A 200 -8.76 14.67 10.14
C ALA A 200 -8.97 15.78 11.18
N GLY A 201 -8.67 17.04 10.83
CA GLY A 201 -8.67 18.17 11.77
C GLY A 201 -7.49 18.19 12.75
N ASN A 202 -6.53 17.27 12.62
CA ASN A 202 -5.30 17.24 13.41
C ASN A 202 -4.31 18.35 13.01
N LEU A 203 -4.48 18.94 11.82
CA LEU A 203 -3.68 20.03 11.30
C LEU A 203 -4.62 21.10 10.73
N GLN A 204 -4.34 22.37 10.97
CA GLN A 204 -5.09 23.47 10.35
C GLN A 204 -4.41 23.93 9.06
N ALA A 205 -5.19 24.26 8.03
CA ALA A 205 -4.69 24.86 6.79
C ALA A 205 -4.22 26.31 7.02
N ASP A 206 -3.25 26.77 6.22
CA ASP A 206 -2.75 28.16 6.31
C ASP A 206 -3.67 29.13 5.56
N SER A 207 -4.24 28.69 4.43
CA SER A 207 -5.31 29.41 3.74
C SER A 207 -6.27 28.42 3.08
N GLY A 208 -7.54 28.83 2.95
CA GLY A 208 -8.64 27.94 2.57
C GLY A 208 -9.43 27.47 3.78
N SER A 209 -10.15 28.39 4.42
CA SER A 209 -11.11 28.10 5.50
C SER A 209 -12.50 27.90 4.91
N GLY A 210 -12.68 26.84 4.12
CA GLY A 210 -14.04 26.32 3.94
C GLY A 210 -14.37 25.46 5.15
N ASP A 211 -15.58 25.57 5.68
CA ASP A 211 -16.05 24.65 6.71
C ASP A 211 -16.01 23.23 6.12
N LEU A 212 -15.04 22.43 6.56
CA LEU A 212 -15.09 20.99 6.32
C LEU A 212 -16.40 20.50 6.96
N PRO A 213 -17.18 19.64 6.27
CA PRO A 213 -18.41 19.13 6.84
C PRO A 213 -18.11 18.46 8.19
N GLN A 214 -18.97 18.70 9.20
CA GLN A 214 -18.85 18.10 10.53
C GLN A 214 -19.15 16.60 10.44
N LEU A 215 -18.16 15.84 9.97
CA LEU A 215 -18.22 14.40 9.81
C LEU A 215 -17.42 13.74 10.93
N HIS A 216 -17.91 12.61 11.43
CA HIS A 216 -17.12 11.81 12.36
C HIS A 216 -16.01 11.12 11.60
N ILE A 217 -14.76 11.30 12.04
CA ILE A 217 -13.58 10.78 11.37
C ILE A 217 -12.94 9.67 12.20
N SER A 218 -12.65 8.54 11.56
CA SER A 218 -11.77 7.51 12.12
C SER A 218 -10.46 7.51 11.34
N TYR A 219 -9.33 7.54 12.06
CA TYR A 219 -8.00 7.63 11.46
C TYR A 219 -7.10 6.47 11.87
N LYS A 220 -6.54 5.77 10.88
CA LYS A 220 -5.42 4.83 11.02
C LYS A 220 -4.12 5.54 10.62
N PRO A 221 -3.17 5.74 11.55
CA PRO A 221 -1.89 6.38 11.24
C PRO A 221 -0.93 5.44 10.50
N GLN A 222 -0.02 6.04 9.72
CA GLN A 222 1.06 5.34 9.02
C GLN A 222 1.97 4.57 10.00
N LYS A 223 2.53 5.29 10.98
CA LYS A 223 3.38 4.71 12.02
C LYS A 223 2.54 4.17 13.16
N ILE A 224 2.56 2.85 13.33
CA ILE A 224 1.93 2.20 14.47
C ILE A 224 3.03 1.79 15.46
N SER A 225 2.83 2.16 16.71
CA SER A 225 3.71 1.78 17.80
C SER A 225 2.85 1.17 18.91
N PRO A 226 3.27 0.05 19.52
CA PRO A 226 2.53 -0.59 20.59
C PRO A 226 2.66 0.23 21.88
N LYS A 227 1.87 1.30 22.01
CA LYS A 227 1.86 2.18 23.19
C LYS A 227 0.88 1.71 24.26
N SER A 228 -0.06 0.86 23.89
CA SER A 228 -1.08 0.34 24.82
C SER A 228 -0.50 -0.86 25.57
N GLU A 229 -0.56 -0.78 26.89
CA GLU A 229 -0.28 -1.93 27.77
C GLU A 229 -1.53 -2.81 27.87
N GLY A 230 -1.35 -4.13 27.92
CA GLY A 230 -2.43 -5.11 28.06
C GLY A 230 -2.69 -5.96 26.81
N LEU A 231 -3.77 -6.74 26.89
CA LEU A 231 -4.16 -7.70 25.85
C LEU A 231 -4.90 -7.01 24.71
N VAL A 232 -4.77 -7.54 23.49
CA VAL A 232 -5.53 -7.07 22.32
C VAL A 232 -7.03 -7.08 22.61
N ARG A 233 -7.54 -8.12 23.27
CA ARG A 233 -8.93 -8.22 23.73
C ARG A 233 -9.39 -6.98 24.51
N GLN A 234 -8.57 -6.52 25.45
CA GLN A 234 -8.89 -5.38 26.30
C GLN A 234 -8.94 -4.09 25.48
N LEU A 235 -7.97 -3.90 24.59
CA LEU A 235 -7.91 -2.74 23.69
C LEU A 235 -9.14 -2.67 22.76
N LEU A 236 -9.56 -3.81 22.19
CA LEU A 236 -10.75 -3.88 21.34
C LEU A 236 -12.03 -3.58 22.15
N HIS A 237 -12.17 -4.15 23.34
CA HIS A 237 -13.31 -3.85 24.21
C HIS A 237 -13.37 -2.39 24.66
N GLU A 238 -12.22 -1.76 24.92
CA GLU A 238 -12.17 -0.36 25.35
C GLU A 238 -12.53 0.59 24.19
N LYS A 239 -12.01 0.35 22.99
CA LYS A 239 -12.13 1.30 21.86
C LYS A 239 -13.32 1.05 20.95
N ILE A 240 -13.77 -0.19 20.79
CA ILE A 240 -14.77 -0.58 19.80
C ILE A 240 -15.81 -1.57 20.36
N ARG A 241 -16.22 -1.36 21.62
CA ARG A 241 -17.14 -2.25 22.36
C ARG A 241 -18.35 -2.72 21.56
N ASP A 242 -19.05 -1.80 20.89
CA ASP A 242 -20.28 -2.10 20.17
C ASP A 242 -20.01 -2.89 18.87
N ALA A 243 -18.98 -2.49 18.13
CA ALA A 243 -18.58 -3.19 16.91
C ALA A 243 -18.04 -4.60 17.20
N TYR A 244 -17.32 -4.77 18.31
CA TYR A 244 -16.77 -6.06 18.75
C TYR A 244 -17.85 -7.12 18.99
N VAL A 245 -19.06 -6.72 19.41
CA VAL A 245 -20.18 -7.65 19.63
C VAL A 245 -21.01 -7.88 18.37
N HIS A 246 -20.91 -6.99 17.38
CA HIS A 246 -21.72 -7.02 16.18
C HIS A 246 -21.29 -8.15 15.22
N GLN A 247 -22.17 -9.13 15.01
CA GLN A 247 -21.88 -10.34 14.20
C GLN A 247 -21.38 -10.01 12.80
N GLN A 248 -21.93 -8.98 12.16
CA GLN A 248 -21.49 -8.57 10.83
C GLN A 248 -20.06 -7.99 10.84
N PHE A 249 -19.68 -7.26 11.89
CA PHE A 249 -18.32 -6.72 12.00
C PHE A 249 -17.31 -7.83 12.24
N ILE A 250 -17.67 -8.81 13.07
CA ILE A 250 -16.87 -10.02 13.28
C ILE A 250 -16.66 -10.76 11.95
N ALA A 251 -17.73 -10.96 11.17
CA ALA A 251 -17.68 -11.68 9.91
C ALA A 251 -16.95 -10.91 8.79
N ASP A 252 -17.16 -9.60 8.68
CA ASP A 252 -16.62 -8.77 7.59
C ASP A 252 -15.19 -8.27 7.87
N VAL A 253 -14.80 -8.12 9.16
CA VAL A 253 -13.51 -7.51 9.56
C VAL A 253 -12.66 -8.45 10.40
N MET A 254 -13.14 -8.90 11.57
CA MET A 254 -12.28 -9.60 12.55
C MET A 254 -11.82 -10.99 12.08
N LYS A 255 -12.75 -11.81 11.56
CA LYS A 255 -12.43 -13.15 11.06
C LYS A 255 -11.50 -13.11 9.85
N PRO A 256 -11.74 -12.30 8.80
CA PRO A 256 -10.83 -12.22 7.67
C PRO A 256 -9.44 -11.72 8.06
N LEU A 257 -9.35 -10.75 8.99
CA LEU A 257 -8.06 -10.27 9.51
C LEU A 257 -7.44 -11.21 10.55
N LYS A 258 -8.04 -12.38 10.81
CA LYS A 258 -7.59 -13.37 11.80
C LYS A 258 -7.23 -12.75 13.15
N ILE A 259 -8.10 -11.86 13.65
CA ILE A 259 -7.90 -11.21 14.95
C ILE A 259 -8.07 -12.21 16.10
N ASP A 260 -8.87 -13.26 15.89
CA ASP A 260 -9.09 -14.34 16.86
C ASP A 260 -7.77 -15.03 17.26
N ASP A 261 -6.80 -15.14 16.34
CA ASP A 261 -5.50 -15.79 16.59
C ASP A 261 -4.60 -14.97 17.53
N ILE A 262 -4.82 -13.65 17.62
CA ILE A 262 -3.97 -12.70 18.36
C ILE A 262 -4.70 -12.00 19.51
N ILE A 263 -5.98 -12.31 19.73
CA ILE A 263 -6.82 -11.58 20.66
C ILE A 263 -6.34 -11.69 22.12
N ASP A 264 -5.74 -12.83 22.47
CA ASP A 264 -5.23 -13.13 23.81
C ASP A 264 -3.73 -12.87 23.95
N GLN A 265 -3.11 -12.21 22.96
CA GLN A 265 -1.72 -11.77 23.02
C GLN A 265 -1.62 -10.33 23.55
N GLU A 266 -0.45 -10.01 24.10
CA GLU A 266 -0.12 -8.63 24.50
C GLU A 266 0.22 -7.79 23.28
N VAL A 267 -0.27 -6.54 23.25
CA VAL A 267 -0.06 -5.61 22.12
C VAL A 267 1.43 -5.36 21.85
N GLN A 268 2.27 -5.44 22.89
CA GLN A 268 3.73 -5.23 22.80
C GLN A 268 4.47 -6.39 22.13
N ASN A 269 3.90 -7.59 22.15
CA ASN A 269 4.54 -8.80 21.61
C ASN A 269 4.12 -9.10 20.16
N LEU A 270 3.18 -8.31 19.61
CA LEU A 270 2.72 -8.47 18.24
C LEU A 270 3.81 -8.12 17.23
N SER A 271 3.87 -8.90 16.15
CA SER A 271 4.63 -8.53 14.95
C SER A 271 4.05 -7.29 14.27
N GLY A 272 4.83 -6.67 13.38
CA GLY A 272 4.38 -5.49 12.62
C GLY A 272 3.09 -5.73 11.81
N GLY A 273 2.98 -6.90 11.17
CA GLY A 273 1.77 -7.27 10.41
C GLY A 273 0.56 -7.54 11.30
N GLU A 274 0.75 -8.17 12.47
CA GLU A 274 -0.32 -8.34 13.47
C GLU A 274 -0.80 -7.00 14.03
N LEU A 275 0.13 -6.13 14.39
CA LEU A 275 -0.17 -4.79 14.88
C LEU A 275 -0.92 -3.96 13.84
N GLN A 276 -0.57 -4.10 12.56
CA GLN A 276 -1.27 -3.49 11.44
C GLN A 276 -2.72 -3.99 11.32
N ARG A 277 -2.96 -5.30 11.46
CA ARG A 277 -4.31 -5.91 11.44
C ARG A 277 -5.17 -5.41 12.61
N VAL A 278 -4.57 -5.27 13.80
CA VAL A 278 -5.25 -4.68 14.97
C VAL A 278 -5.59 -3.20 14.72
N ALA A 279 -4.66 -2.41 14.19
CA ALA A 279 -4.90 -1.00 13.90
C ALA A 279 -6.01 -0.78 12.85
N LEU A 280 -6.05 -1.62 11.81
CA LEU A 280 -7.13 -1.63 10.84
C LEU A 280 -8.48 -1.95 11.49
N THR A 281 -8.53 -2.99 12.33
CA THR A 281 -9.74 -3.39 13.07
C THR A 281 -10.24 -2.27 13.98
N LEU A 282 -9.35 -1.61 14.71
CA LEU A 282 -9.68 -0.47 15.56
C LEU A 282 -10.19 0.74 14.77
N CYS A 283 -9.62 0.98 13.59
CA CYS A 283 -10.04 2.07 12.72
C CYS A 283 -11.46 1.82 12.20
N LEU A 284 -11.72 0.63 11.65
CA LEU A 284 -13.02 0.26 11.07
C LEU A 284 -14.11 0.10 12.14
N GLY A 285 -13.76 -0.35 13.35
CA GLY A 285 -14.72 -0.55 14.44
C GLY A 285 -15.20 0.72 15.12
N LYS A 286 -14.53 1.87 14.91
CA LYS A 286 -15.01 3.16 15.41
C LYS A 286 -16.15 3.68 14.52
N PRO A 287 -17.25 4.18 15.10
CA PRO A 287 -18.32 4.79 14.32
C PRO A 287 -17.79 6.09 13.69
N ALA A 288 -17.74 6.11 12.36
CA ALA A 288 -17.31 7.27 11.59
C ALA A 288 -18.05 7.36 10.26
N ASP A 289 -18.12 8.57 9.73
CA ASP A 289 -18.64 8.85 8.39
C ASP A 289 -17.51 8.75 7.35
N VAL A 290 -16.31 9.17 7.74
CA VAL A 290 -15.10 9.13 6.92
C VAL A 290 -14.00 8.33 7.60
N TYR A 291 -13.49 7.34 6.89
CA TYR A 291 -12.34 6.54 7.32
C TYR A 291 -11.09 7.01 6.59
N LEU A 292 -10.08 7.44 7.34
CA LEU A 292 -8.79 7.86 6.82
C LEU A 292 -7.77 6.76 7.14
N ILE A 293 -7.24 6.11 6.11
CA ILE A 293 -6.36 4.94 6.26
C ILE A 293 -5.02 5.23 5.59
N ASP A 294 -3.99 5.46 6.40
CA ASP A 294 -2.66 5.79 5.91
C ASP A 294 -1.76 4.53 5.87
N GLU A 295 -1.38 4.11 4.66
CA GLU A 295 -0.58 2.92 4.35
C GLU A 295 -1.05 1.64 5.04
N PRO A 296 -2.23 1.12 4.68
CA PRO A 296 -2.70 -0.17 5.15
C PRO A 296 -1.84 -1.35 4.69
N SER A 297 -1.07 -1.24 3.60
CA SER A 297 -0.18 -2.30 3.11
C SER A 297 1.10 -2.52 3.93
N ALA A 298 1.47 -1.61 4.82
CA ALA A 298 2.73 -1.65 5.55
C ALA A 298 2.85 -2.92 6.42
N TYR A 299 4.02 -3.57 6.38
CA TYR A 299 4.34 -4.81 7.12
C TYR A 299 3.47 -6.04 6.80
N LEU A 300 2.52 -5.91 5.86
CA LEU A 300 1.69 -7.03 5.41
C LEU A 300 2.37 -7.72 4.23
N ASP A 301 2.31 -9.05 4.23
CA ASP A 301 2.63 -9.87 3.06
C ASP A 301 1.57 -9.70 1.94
N SER A 302 1.86 -10.24 0.77
CA SER A 302 0.98 -10.13 -0.41
C SER A 302 -0.45 -10.66 -0.19
N GLU A 303 -0.63 -11.70 0.63
CA GLU A 303 -1.96 -12.27 0.93
C GLU A 303 -2.70 -11.35 1.90
N GLN A 304 -2.05 -10.98 2.99
CA GLN A 304 -2.59 -10.09 4.01
C GLN A 304 -2.98 -8.73 3.45
N ARG A 305 -2.19 -8.16 2.52
CA ARG A 305 -2.52 -6.90 1.83
C ARG A 305 -3.84 -7.01 1.08
N LEU A 306 -4.04 -8.09 0.35
CA LEU A 306 -5.25 -8.25 -0.44
C LEU A 306 -6.47 -8.58 0.43
N VAL A 307 -6.29 -9.36 1.50
CA VAL A 307 -7.34 -9.57 2.49
C VAL A 307 -7.73 -8.24 3.15
N ALA A 308 -6.75 -7.42 3.55
CA ALA A 308 -7.01 -6.08 4.07
C ALA A 308 -7.77 -5.21 3.06
N ALA A 309 -7.37 -5.24 1.78
CA ALA A 309 -8.06 -4.50 0.72
C ALA A 309 -9.52 -4.95 0.54
N LYS A 310 -9.77 -6.27 0.55
CA LYS A 310 -11.12 -6.86 0.52
C LYS A 310 -11.97 -6.42 1.70
N VAL A 311 -11.41 -6.46 2.91
CA VAL A 311 -12.07 -6.06 4.16
C VAL A 311 -12.44 -4.59 4.12
N ILE A 312 -11.50 -3.71 3.77
CA ILE A 312 -11.73 -2.25 3.68
C ILE A 312 -12.85 -1.97 2.67
N LYS A 313 -12.75 -2.53 1.45
CA LYS A 313 -13.74 -2.30 0.39
C LYS A 313 -15.14 -2.78 0.79
N ARG A 314 -15.24 -4.00 1.29
CA ARG A 314 -16.51 -4.61 1.69
C ARG A 314 -17.15 -3.84 2.85
N PHE A 315 -16.37 -3.49 3.87
CA PHE A 315 -16.87 -2.74 5.01
C PHE A 315 -17.40 -1.36 4.61
N ILE A 316 -16.62 -0.60 3.84
CA ILE A 316 -17.02 0.76 3.39
C ILE A 316 -18.31 0.71 2.56
N LEU A 317 -18.40 -0.24 1.64
CA LEU A 317 -19.58 -0.42 0.78
C LEU A 317 -20.83 -0.84 1.59
N HIS A 318 -20.69 -1.81 2.50
CA HIS A 318 -21.80 -2.29 3.33
C HIS A 318 -22.27 -1.23 4.34
N ALA A 319 -21.33 -0.51 4.95
CA ALA A 319 -21.63 0.53 5.93
C ALA A 319 -22.10 1.85 5.29
N LYS A 320 -22.01 1.97 3.95
CA LYS A 320 -22.32 3.19 3.18
C LYS A 320 -21.53 4.40 3.67
N LYS A 321 -20.23 4.20 3.91
CA LYS A 321 -19.30 5.20 4.43
C LYS A 321 -18.30 5.61 3.35
N THR A 322 -17.46 6.61 3.62
CA THR A 322 -16.43 7.05 2.67
C THR A 322 -15.04 6.71 3.20
N GLY A 323 -14.13 6.30 2.33
CA GLY A 323 -12.73 6.02 2.68
C GLY A 323 -11.74 6.88 1.90
N PHE A 324 -10.77 7.48 2.60
CA PHE A 324 -9.56 7.99 1.99
C PHE A 324 -8.41 7.06 2.35
N VAL A 325 -7.79 6.45 1.35
CA VAL A 325 -6.72 5.48 1.55
C VAL A 325 -5.44 5.99 0.89
N VAL A 326 -4.35 6.09 1.65
CA VAL A 326 -3.02 6.33 1.09
C VAL A 326 -2.37 4.99 0.83
N GLU A 327 -1.98 4.74 -0.41
CA GLU A 327 -1.37 3.49 -0.81
C GLU A 327 -0.17 3.68 -1.73
N HIS A 328 0.76 2.74 -1.61
CA HIS A 328 1.94 2.63 -2.46
C HIS A 328 1.93 1.32 -3.27
N ASP A 329 1.10 0.36 -2.88
CA ASP A 329 0.92 -0.88 -3.62
C ASP A 329 -0.12 -0.68 -4.74
N PHE A 330 0.30 -0.82 -6.00
CA PHE A 330 -0.56 -0.64 -7.17
C PHE A 330 -1.76 -1.60 -7.18
N ILE A 331 -1.54 -2.82 -6.71
CA ILE A 331 -2.57 -3.86 -6.72
C ILE A 331 -3.64 -3.50 -5.70
N MET A 332 -3.21 -3.12 -4.50
CA MET A 332 -4.11 -2.67 -3.44
C MET A 332 -4.85 -1.39 -3.83
N ALA A 333 -4.14 -0.40 -4.37
CA ALA A 333 -4.72 0.85 -4.86
C ALA A 333 -5.79 0.61 -5.94
N THR A 334 -5.48 -0.22 -6.96
CA THR A 334 -6.41 -0.51 -8.06
C THR A 334 -7.63 -1.31 -7.57
N TYR A 335 -7.44 -2.18 -6.57
CA TYR A 335 -8.54 -2.96 -6.01
C TYR A 335 -9.51 -2.10 -5.19
N LEU A 336 -8.96 -1.16 -4.40
CA LEU A 336 -9.71 -0.29 -3.49
C LEU A 336 -10.37 0.89 -4.19
N ALA A 337 -9.67 1.54 -5.12
CA ALA A 337 -10.04 2.85 -5.63
C ALA A 337 -11.29 2.83 -6.53
N ASP A 338 -12.23 3.72 -6.22
CA ASP A 338 -13.25 4.18 -7.17
C ASP A 338 -12.75 5.44 -7.89
N ARG A 339 -12.13 6.35 -7.12
CA ARG A 339 -11.45 7.55 -7.60
C ARG A 339 -10.05 7.68 -7.02
N VAL A 340 -9.23 8.43 -7.72
CA VAL A 340 -7.82 8.62 -7.37
C VAL A 340 -7.50 10.10 -7.28
N ILE A 341 -6.76 10.47 -6.23
CA ILE A 341 -6.14 11.79 -6.05
C ILE A 341 -4.65 11.62 -6.28
N VAL A 342 -4.13 12.23 -7.35
CA VAL A 342 -2.70 12.19 -7.68
C VAL A 342 -2.02 13.41 -7.09
N PHE A 343 -0.91 13.19 -6.39
CA PHE A 343 -0.01 14.22 -5.92
C PHE A 343 1.13 14.41 -6.93
N GLU A 344 1.33 15.64 -7.36
CA GLU A 344 2.32 16.01 -8.36
C GLU A 344 3.23 17.12 -7.82
N GLY A 345 4.51 17.09 -8.18
CA GLY A 345 5.48 18.10 -7.80
C GLY A 345 6.77 17.49 -7.27
N THR A 346 7.68 18.35 -6.80
CA THR A 346 8.97 17.94 -6.27
C THR A 346 8.84 17.61 -4.78
N PRO A 347 9.17 16.38 -4.34
CA PRO A 347 9.14 15.98 -2.93
C PRO A 347 9.85 16.98 -2.02
N SER A 348 9.28 17.24 -0.85
CA SER A 348 9.85 18.14 0.16
C SER A 348 10.03 19.62 -0.25
N VAL A 349 9.60 20.02 -1.45
CA VAL A 349 9.66 21.43 -1.92
C VAL A 349 8.26 21.99 -2.17
N SER A 350 7.57 21.52 -3.20
CA SER A 350 6.25 22.05 -3.58
C SER A 350 5.45 20.98 -4.29
N THR A 351 4.26 20.68 -3.78
CA THR A 351 3.37 19.67 -4.34
C THR A 351 1.94 20.18 -4.46
N VAL A 352 1.24 19.63 -5.45
CA VAL A 352 -0.16 19.89 -5.75
C VAL A 352 -0.93 18.57 -5.67
N ALA A 353 -1.92 18.50 -4.79
CA ALA A 353 -2.92 17.44 -4.79
C ALA A 353 -4.04 17.81 -5.78
N HIS A 354 -4.21 16.99 -6.81
CA HIS A 354 -5.22 17.23 -7.84
C HIS A 354 -6.62 16.92 -7.34
N THR A 355 -7.62 17.43 -8.07
CA THR A 355 -9.03 17.07 -7.83
C THR A 355 -9.21 15.55 -8.03
N PRO A 356 -10.10 14.88 -7.29
CA PRO A 356 -10.27 13.44 -7.47
C PRO A 356 -10.72 13.10 -8.90
N GLN A 357 -10.07 12.12 -9.51
CA GLN A 357 -10.29 11.69 -10.90
C GLN A 357 -10.79 10.25 -10.93
N THR A 358 -11.32 9.80 -12.07
CA THR A 358 -11.62 8.38 -12.26
C THR A 358 -10.35 7.54 -12.12
N LEU A 359 -10.49 6.28 -11.72
CA LEU A 359 -9.37 5.35 -11.60
C LEU A 359 -8.46 5.35 -12.84
N LEU A 360 -9.03 5.29 -14.04
CA LEU A 360 -8.27 5.27 -15.28
C LEU A 360 -7.47 6.56 -15.50
N ALA A 361 -8.11 7.73 -15.34
CA ALA A 361 -7.46 9.02 -15.56
C ALA A 361 -6.38 9.30 -14.52
N GLY A 362 -6.67 9.03 -13.23
CA GLY A 362 -5.72 9.22 -12.15
C GLY A 362 -4.51 8.27 -12.26
N MET A 363 -4.74 6.99 -12.60
CA MET A 363 -3.65 6.05 -12.84
C MET A 363 -2.80 6.46 -14.04
N ASN A 364 -3.40 6.82 -15.17
CA ASN A 364 -2.64 7.27 -16.34
C ASN A 364 -1.76 8.48 -16.02
N ARG A 365 -2.29 9.47 -15.30
CA ARG A 365 -1.52 10.64 -14.86
C ARG A 365 -0.38 10.25 -13.93
N PHE A 366 -0.63 9.38 -12.96
CA PHE A 366 0.41 8.92 -12.03
C PHE A 366 1.51 8.12 -12.73
N LEU A 367 1.14 7.26 -13.69
CA LEU A 367 2.07 6.46 -14.47
C LEU A 367 2.91 7.31 -15.44
N GLU A 368 2.33 8.36 -16.02
CA GLU A 368 3.03 9.34 -16.85
C GLU A 368 4.11 10.07 -16.04
N LEU A 369 3.83 10.46 -14.79
CA LEU A 369 4.81 11.05 -13.89
C LEU A 369 5.99 10.12 -13.59
N LEU A 370 5.73 8.81 -13.56
CA LEU A 370 6.75 7.79 -13.34
C LEU A 370 7.48 7.38 -14.63
N GLY A 371 7.02 7.83 -15.81
CA GLY A 371 7.57 7.44 -17.10
C GLY A 371 7.37 5.95 -17.43
N ILE A 372 6.36 5.31 -16.86
CA ILE A 372 6.13 3.86 -16.97
C ILE A 372 4.74 3.58 -17.53
N THR A 373 4.60 2.49 -18.26
CA THR A 373 3.31 2.05 -18.79
C THR A 373 2.92 0.70 -18.19
N PHE A 374 1.61 0.53 -17.99
CA PHE A 374 1.03 -0.71 -17.52
C PHE A 374 0.11 -1.32 -18.58
N ARG A 375 0.04 -2.65 -18.59
CA ARG A 375 -0.96 -3.43 -19.33
C ARG A 375 -1.75 -4.31 -18.35
N ARG A 376 -2.95 -4.73 -18.75
CA ARG A 376 -3.73 -5.70 -17.95
C ARG A 376 -3.46 -7.12 -18.44
N ASP A 377 -3.32 -8.06 -17.51
CA ASP A 377 -3.33 -9.47 -17.89
C ASP A 377 -4.76 -9.88 -18.31
N PRO A 378 -4.95 -10.57 -19.45
CA PRO A 378 -6.28 -10.93 -19.92
C PRO A 378 -7.01 -11.95 -19.02
N ASN A 379 -6.30 -12.71 -18.19
CA ASN A 379 -6.92 -13.78 -17.40
C ASN A 379 -7.48 -13.29 -16.07
N ASN A 380 -6.71 -12.49 -15.34
CA ASN A 380 -7.06 -12.03 -13.98
C ASN A 380 -7.14 -10.50 -13.86
N PHE A 381 -7.02 -9.76 -14.97
CA PHE A 381 -7.09 -8.30 -15.05
C PHE A 381 -6.08 -7.54 -14.18
N ARG A 382 -5.05 -8.22 -13.67
CA ARG A 382 -4.03 -7.59 -12.84
C ARG A 382 -3.22 -6.56 -13.63
N PRO A 383 -2.81 -5.45 -13.00
CA PRO A 383 -1.87 -4.51 -13.61
C PRO A 383 -0.48 -5.16 -13.75
N ARG A 384 0.15 -4.98 -14.91
CA ARG A 384 1.51 -5.46 -15.22
C ARG A 384 2.37 -4.32 -15.74
N ILE A 385 3.56 -4.17 -15.18
CA ILE A 385 4.55 -3.19 -15.62
C ILE A 385 5.16 -3.64 -16.96
N ASN A 386 5.28 -2.74 -17.92
CA ASN A 386 6.05 -3.00 -19.13
C ASN A 386 7.55 -2.91 -18.82
N LYS A 387 8.30 -3.96 -19.22
CA LYS A 387 9.74 -4.08 -19.01
C LYS A 387 10.53 -3.09 -19.87
#